data_AF-A0A6V8DCI5-F1
#
_entry.id   AF-A0A6V8DCI5-F1
#
_cell.length_a   1.000
_cell.length_b   1.000
_cell.length_c   1.000
_cell.angle_alpha   90.00
_cell.angle_beta   90.00
_cell.angle_gamma   90.00
#
_symmetry.space_group_name_H-M   'P 1'
#
loop_
_entity.id
_entity.type
_entity.pdbx_description
1 polymer ?
#
loop_
_entity_poly.entity_id
_entity_poly.type
_entity_poly.pdbx_seq_one_letter_code
_entity_poly.pdbx_strand_id
1 'polypeptide(L)'
;MRSPILLEARPRSPPVSVNVEELGRRWLAHEEARPGQREMIHDGIEALWERGHLVAAAPTGIGKTAASLAAALAVAREREGRCTVMFLTSRQSQHRIVVETVRSMNDRRLPEDRVSLVDMIGQAGMCVQPFADERPAVFSLLCANARKTRSCRPYITPAPSLPNRILASPLHVEELVELTRHHREHGEPTLACPWRVAREAAARADVVVADYNHLFNEGVRDSTLAALGLTLEQLIIVVDEAHNLPERIRSGLERRLTPLLVRNAKPDLEEHVGNVSERLGRGPHTDMIEWTTQVIDALAPLVQGHFARLHTDLAEAADDAVRRRRKGERGVFEPKELEVKADDLLALINQACDTVDGVSGQTTLTTPAPAAAVERLDRLNVLREVLRDAEVEVDPEATQDAESDAQRLGAVLDDLVRFGDTTGHLFCFSPEGRA
;
A
#
# COMPACT_ATOMS: atom_id res chain seq x y z
N MET A 1 -25.98 8.79 -5.74
CA MET A 1 -25.97 10.27 -5.58
C MET A 1 -24.52 10.72 -5.62
N ARG A 2 -24.11 11.44 -6.66
CA ARG A 2 -22.75 12.00 -6.76
C ARG A 2 -22.67 13.18 -5.79
N SER A 3 -21.74 13.11 -4.84
CA SER A 3 -21.46 14.20 -3.91
C SER A 3 -21.03 15.44 -4.70
N PRO A 4 -21.61 16.63 -4.46
CA PRO A 4 -21.18 17.84 -5.12
C PRO A 4 -19.78 18.19 -4.61
N ILE A 5 -18.80 18.16 -5.52
CA ILE A 5 -17.51 18.81 -5.30
C ILE A 5 -17.83 20.29 -5.10
N LEU A 6 -17.86 20.71 -3.83
CA LEU A 6 -17.85 22.11 -3.46
C LEU A 6 -16.57 22.71 -4.05
N LEU A 7 -16.74 23.46 -5.14
CA LEU A 7 -15.79 24.47 -5.61
C LEU A 7 -15.67 25.54 -4.51
N GLU A 8 -14.96 25.21 -3.42
CA GLU A 8 -14.52 26.20 -2.47
C GLU A 8 -13.45 27.08 -3.13
N ALA A 9 -13.72 28.39 -3.07
CA ALA A 9 -12.93 29.54 -3.47
C ALA A 9 -11.54 29.25 -4.10
N ARG A 10 -11.34 29.76 -5.33
CA ARG A 10 -10.00 29.96 -5.90
C ARG A 10 -9.10 30.60 -4.83
N PRO A 11 -7.88 30.08 -4.59
CA PRO A 11 -6.96 30.73 -3.67
C PRO A 11 -6.74 32.17 -4.10
N ARG A 12 -6.61 33.07 -3.12
CA ARG A 12 -6.02 34.37 -3.35
C ARG A 12 -4.67 34.10 -4.03
N SER A 13 -4.36 34.84 -5.11
CA SER A 13 -2.99 34.95 -5.62
C SER A 13 -2.01 35.07 -4.43
N PRO A 14 -0.77 34.56 -4.52
CA PRO A 14 0.22 34.79 -3.46
C PRO A 14 0.11 36.27 -3.08
N PRO A 15 -0.04 36.61 -1.78
CA PRO A 15 -0.25 38.01 -1.41
C PRO A 15 0.85 38.80 -2.11
N VAL A 16 0.48 39.85 -2.84
CA VAL A 16 1.40 40.67 -3.68
C VAL A 16 2.60 41.23 -2.87
N SER A 17 2.62 41.00 -1.56
CA SER A 17 3.65 41.35 -0.58
C SER A 17 4.54 40.19 -0.07
N VAL A 18 4.34 38.92 -0.43
CA VAL A 18 5.21 37.82 0.04
C VAL A 18 6.42 37.68 -0.89
N ASN A 19 7.58 38.09 -0.40
CA ASN A 19 8.84 37.89 -1.09
C ASN A 19 9.20 36.39 -1.05
N VAL A 20 8.92 35.68 -2.13
CA VAL A 20 9.15 34.23 -2.29
C VAL A 20 10.61 33.86 -2.00
N GLU A 21 11.56 34.71 -2.40
CA GLU A 21 12.98 34.47 -2.09
C GLU A 21 13.27 34.57 -0.60
N GLU A 22 12.71 35.56 0.09
CA GLU A 22 12.92 35.76 1.52
C GLU A 22 12.26 34.64 2.34
N LEU A 23 11.06 34.23 1.94
CA LEU A 23 10.34 33.14 2.55
C LEU A 23 11.09 31.81 2.38
N GLY A 24 11.57 31.52 1.17
CA GLY A 24 12.41 30.35 0.91
C GLY A 24 13.71 30.37 1.71
N ARG A 25 14.38 31.54 1.77
CA ARG A 25 15.62 31.72 2.56
C ARG A 25 15.42 31.42 4.04
N ARG A 26 14.26 31.76 4.61
CA ARG A 26 13.91 31.44 6.01
C ARG A 26 13.97 29.93 6.29
N TRP A 27 13.80 29.08 5.29
CA TRP A 27 13.75 27.62 5.43
C TRP A 27 14.97 26.87 4.85
N LEU A 28 16.07 27.58 4.54
CA LEU A 28 17.28 26.95 4.04
C LEU A 28 18.11 26.24 5.12
N ALA A 29 18.78 25.17 4.71
CA ALA A 29 19.80 24.46 5.49
C ALA A 29 21.17 25.18 5.45
N HIS A 30 21.47 25.94 4.39
CA HIS A 30 22.74 26.65 4.18
C HIS A 30 22.56 28.16 4.04
N GLU A 31 23.61 28.96 4.30
CA GLU A 31 23.55 30.43 4.31
C GLU A 31 22.89 30.99 3.05
N GLU A 32 23.29 30.47 1.90
CA GLU A 32 22.70 30.82 0.61
C GLU A 32 22.26 29.57 -0.15
N ALA A 33 21.14 29.72 -0.85
CA ALA A 33 20.70 28.73 -1.83
C ALA A 33 21.60 28.78 -3.06
N ARG A 34 21.98 27.61 -3.58
CA ARG A 34 22.65 27.47 -4.88
C ARG A 34 21.69 27.92 -6.00
N PRO A 35 22.20 28.36 -7.17
CA PRO A 35 21.35 28.88 -8.25
C PRO A 35 20.15 27.97 -8.59
N GLY A 36 20.39 26.67 -8.84
CA GLY A 36 19.32 25.72 -9.13
C GLY A 36 18.38 25.38 -7.96
N GLN A 37 18.79 25.65 -6.71
CA GLN A 37 17.89 25.54 -5.56
C GLN A 37 16.95 26.73 -5.49
N ARG A 38 17.40 27.94 -5.85
CA ARG A 38 16.57 29.15 -5.81
C ARG A 38 15.37 29.02 -6.74
N GLU A 39 15.63 28.58 -7.98
CA GLU A 39 14.60 28.33 -8.99
C GLU A 39 13.59 27.26 -8.49
N MET A 40 14.08 26.11 -8.04
CA MET A 40 13.20 25.05 -7.52
C MET A 40 12.38 25.47 -6.30
N ILE A 41 12.95 26.30 -5.41
CA ILE A 41 12.24 26.84 -4.25
C ILE A 41 11.13 27.79 -4.70
N HIS A 42 11.46 28.69 -5.63
CA HIS A 42 10.51 29.64 -6.18
C HIS A 42 9.32 28.92 -6.82
N ASP A 43 9.58 28.03 -7.77
CA ASP A 43 8.55 27.28 -8.49
C ASP A 43 7.73 26.40 -7.54
N GLY A 44 8.37 25.83 -6.52
CA GLY A 44 7.71 25.02 -5.51
C GLY A 44 6.75 25.82 -4.64
N ILE A 45 7.17 27.02 -4.22
CA ILE A 45 6.33 27.95 -3.45
C ILE A 45 5.14 28.40 -4.30
N GLU A 46 5.36 28.85 -5.53
CA GLU A 46 4.28 29.29 -6.42
C GLU A 46 3.24 28.19 -6.65
N ALA A 47 3.68 27.00 -7.05
CA ALA A 47 2.79 25.87 -7.29
C ALA A 47 1.98 25.49 -6.04
N LEU A 48 2.59 25.47 -4.85
CA LEU A 48 1.92 25.11 -3.60
C LEU A 48 0.95 26.20 -3.10
N TRP A 49 1.21 27.48 -3.38
CA TRP A 49 0.27 28.57 -3.08
C TRP A 49 -0.99 28.48 -3.94
N GLU A 50 -0.84 28.10 -5.21
CA GLU A 50 -1.94 27.86 -6.14
C GLU A 50 -2.68 26.53 -5.87
N ARG A 51 -2.26 25.76 -4.85
CA ARG A 51 -2.74 24.40 -4.56
C ARG A 51 -2.55 23.44 -5.75
N GLY A 52 -1.53 23.68 -6.56
CA GLY A 52 -1.16 22.88 -7.72
C GLY A 52 -0.05 21.86 -7.42
N HIS A 53 0.63 21.45 -8.49
CA HIS A 53 1.70 20.44 -8.44
C HIS A 53 2.93 20.93 -9.20
N LEU A 54 4.12 20.61 -8.68
CA LEU A 54 5.38 20.84 -9.36
C LEU A 54 6.03 19.49 -9.69
N VAL A 55 6.43 19.32 -10.95
CA VAL A 55 7.32 18.24 -11.38
C VAL A 55 8.67 18.86 -11.70
N ALA A 56 9.63 18.68 -10.80
CA ALA A 56 10.97 19.24 -10.95
C ALA A 56 11.96 18.18 -11.46
N ALA A 57 12.50 18.39 -12.67
CA ALA A 57 13.59 17.59 -13.21
C ALA A 57 14.92 18.31 -12.94
N ALA A 58 15.68 17.81 -11.97
CA ALA A 58 16.92 18.41 -11.53
C ALA A 58 18.07 17.38 -11.47
N PRO A 59 19.29 17.73 -11.91
CA PRO A 59 20.44 16.84 -11.80
C PRO A 59 20.80 16.57 -10.32
N THR A 60 21.48 15.46 -10.06
CA THR A 60 21.95 15.12 -8.72
C THR A 60 22.95 16.16 -8.21
N GLY A 61 23.03 16.34 -6.89
CA GLY A 61 23.99 17.26 -6.27
C GLY A 61 23.60 18.73 -6.25
N ILE A 62 22.50 19.15 -6.89
CA ILE A 62 22.01 20.54 -6.75
C ILE A 62 21.42 20.82 -5.36
N GLY A 63 21.07 19.77 -4.60
CA GLY A 63 20.41 19.86 -3.30
C GLY A 63 18.89 19.92 -3.39
N LYS A 64 18.30 19.01 -4.19
CA LYS A 64 16.84 18.85 -4.42
C LYS A 64 16.07 18.71 -3.10
N THR A 65 16.54 17.83 -2.22
CA THR A 65 15.93 17.55 -0.90
C THR A 65 15.82 18.82 -0.05
N ALA A 66 16.88 19.64 0.01
CA ALA A 66 16.86 20.88 0.78
C ALA A 66 15.95 21.94 0.13
N ALA A 67 15.94 22.04 -1.20
CA ALA A 67 15.08 22.96 -1.93
C ALA A 67 13.59 22.62 -1.77
N SER A 68 13.22 21.34 -1.94
CA SER A 68 11.84 20.89 -1.79
C SER A 68 11.32 21.02 -0.35
N LEU A 69 12.15 20.70 0.65
CA LEU A 69 11.81 20.94 2.07
C LEU A 69 11.62 22.42 2.36
N ALA A 70 12.52 23.28 1.89
CA ALA A 70 12.43 24.72 2.12
C ALA A 70 11.14 25.30 1.52
N ALA A 71 10.79 24.91 0.28
CA ALA A 71 9.54 25.34 -0.36
C ALA A 71 8.29 24.81 0.37
N ALA A 72 8.29 23.53 0.76
CA ALA A 72 7.15 22.94 1.45
C ALA A 72 6.94 23.54 2.84
N LEU A 73 8.01 23.76 3.61
CA LEU A 73 7.95 24.38 4.94
C LEU A 73 7.55 25.85 4.87
N ALA A 74 8.05 26.59 3.88
CA ALA A 74 7.64 27.96 3.58
C ALA A 74 6.13 28.09 3.45
N VAL A 75 5.50 27.20 2.68
CA VAL A 75 4.05 27.22 2.49
C VAL A 75 3.33 26.70 3.74
N ALA A 76 3.79 25.58 4.31
CA ALA A 76 3.13 24.92 5.43
C ALA A 76 3.00 25.84 6.66
N ARG A 77 4.01 26.68 6.93
CA ARG A 77 4.06 27.57 8.08
C ARG A 77 3.24 28.87 7.91
N GLU A 78 2.93 29.25 6.67
CA GLU A 78 2.13 30.44 6.36
C GLU A 78 0.63 30.11 6.18
N ARG A 79 0.27 28.83 6.04
CA ARG A 79 -1.14 28.42 5.92
C ARG A 79 -1.86 28.57 7.26
N GLU A 80 -3.12 29.02 7.18
CA GLU A 80 -4.02 28.98 8.32
C GLU A 80 -4.37 27.51 8.66
N GLY A 81 -4.20 27.14 9.93
CA GLY A 81 -4.39 25.77 10.40
C GLY A 81 -3.12 24.91 10.31
N ARG A 82 -3.25 23.64 10.70
CA ARG A 82 -2.11 22.72 10.72
C ARG A 82 -1.87 22.17 9.31
N CYS A 83 -0.67 22.34 8.80
CA CYS A 83 -0.20 21.73 7.56
C CYS A 83 1.09 20.94 7.85
N THR A 84 1.09 19.65 7.58
CA THR A 84 2.25 18.76 7.75
C THR A 84 2.87 18.46 6.39
N VAL A 85 4.19 18.56 6.30
CA VAL A 85 4.94 18.12 5.11
C VAL A 85 5.17 16.62 5.21
N MET A 86 4.53 15.84 4.33
CA MET A 86 4.79 14.41 4.21
C MET A 86 5.86 14.19 3.14
N PHE A 87 7.08 13.91 3.57
CA PHE A 87 8.24 13.69 2.71
C PHE A 87 8.41 12.20 2.44
N LEU A 88 8.22 11.80 1.18
CA LEU A 88 8.20 10.42 0.75
C LEU A 88 9.45 10.08 -0.05
N THR A 89 10.07 8.95 0.28
CA THR A 89 11.28 8.47 -0.40
C THR A 89 11.28 6.94 -0.50
N SER A 90 11.99 6.37 -1.48
CA SER A 90 11.96 4.91 -1.74
C SER A 90 12.92 4.08 -0.89
N ARG A 91 13.90 4.71 -0.23
CA ARG A 91 14.94 4.03 0.55
C ARG A 91 15.17 4.69 1.89
N GLN A 92 15.31 3.87 2.93
CA GLN A 92 15.63 4.33 4.29
C GLN A 92 16.91 5.17 4.35
N SER A 93 17.94 4.85 3.55
CA SER A 93 19.17 5.65 3.49
C SER A 93 18.92 7.12 3.08
N GLN A 94 17.84 7.39 2.35
CA GLN A 94 17.45 8.75 1.97
C GLN A 94 16.70 9.47 3.10
N HIS A 95 16.05 8.74 4.03
CA HIS A 95 15.45 9.36 5.22
C HIS A 95 16.52 10.10 6.04
N ARG A 96 17.72 9.49 6.17
CA ARG A 96 18.86 10.12 6.84
C ARG A 96 19.21 11.49 6.26
N ILE A 97 19.22 11.63 4.92
CA ILE A 97 19.50 12.90 4.24
C ILE A 97 18.45 13.96 4.63
N VAL A 98 17.17 13.58 4.69
CA VAL A 98 16.08 14.48 5.10
C VAL A 98 16.25 14.92 6.56
N VAL A 99 16.51 13.97 7.46
CA VAL A 99 16.74 14.24 8.88
C VAL A 99 17.92 15.18 9.09
N GLU A 100 19.05 14.91 8.42
CA GLU A 100 20.26 15.74 8.50
C GLU A 100 20.04 17.14 7.91
N THR A 101 19.25 17.24 6.85
CA THR A 101 18.86 18.54 6.27
C THR A 101 18.05 19.36 7.27
N VAL A 102 17.07 18.74 7.95
CA VAL A 102 16.27 19.41 8.98
C VAL A 102 17.10 19.75 10.22
N ARG A 103 18.06 18.91 10.63
CA ARG A 103 19.02 19.24 11.69
C ARG A 103 19.85 20.48 11.31
N SER A 104 20.40 20.50 10.09
CA SER A 104 21.18 21.64 9.58
C SER A 104 20.34 22.92 9.50
N MET A 105 19.04 22.81 9.20
CA MET A 105 18.11 23.93 9.35
C MET A 105 18.03 24.34 10.83
N ASN A 106 17.73 23.42 11.74
CA ASN A 106 17.53 23.74 13.15
C ASN A 106 18.75 24.35 13.86
N ASP A 107 19.98 24.05 13.41
CA ASP A 107 21.21 24.65 13.95
C ASP A 107 21.28 26.18 13.75
N ARG A 108 20.49 26.71 12.82
CA ARG A 108 20.43 28.12 12.47
C ARG A 108 19.20 28.83 13.02
N ARG A 109 18.43 28.16 13.89
CA ARG A 109 17.14 28.64 14.39
C ARG A 109 17.09 28.58 15.91
N LEU A 110 16.38 29.53 16.49
CA LEU A 110 16.04 29.51 17.92
C LEU A 110 15.13 28.32 18.21
N PRO A 111 15.17 27.75 19.43
CA PRO A 111 14.40 26.55 19.79
C PRO A 111 12.90 26.60 19.43
N GLU A 112 12.26 27.76 19.56
CA GLU A 112 10.85 28.02 19.25
C GLU A 112 10.51 27.98 17.75
N ASP A 113 11.50 28.23 16.89
CA ASP A 113 11.36 28.27 15.44
C ASP A 113 11.86 26.98 14.76
N ARG A 114 12.27 25.99 15.55
CA ARG A 114 12.77 24.72 15.02
C ARG A 114 11.68 23.95 14.29
N VAL A 115 12.10 23.26 13.25
CA VAL A 115 11.30 22.31 12.49
C VAL A 115 11.31 20.99 13.22
N SER A 116 10.14 20.53 13.62
CA SER A 116 9.94 19.21 14.21
C SER A 116 9.76 18.17 13.09
N LEU A 117 10.39 17.01 13.27
CA LEU A 117 10.34 15.94 12.29
C LEU A 117 10.16 14.59 12.97
N VAL A 118 9.28 13.76 12.39
CA VAL A 118 9.13 12.35 12.73
C VAL A 118 9.54 11.50 11.53
N ASP A 119 10.50 10.62 11.74
CA ASP A 119 10.92 9.62 10.76
C ASP A 119 10.27 8.27 11.10
N MET A 120 9.60 7.65 10.12
CA MET A 120 8.93 6.38 10.32
C MET A 120 9.09 5.42 9.14
N ILE A 121 9.13 4.13 9.48
CA ILE A 121 9.13 3.01 8.55
C ILE A 121 8.11 1.95 9.01
N GLY A 122 8.07 0.80 8.34
CA GLY A 122 7.23 -0.33 8.75
C GLY A 122 7.49 -0.80 10.18
N GLN A 123 6.45 -1.35 10.82
CA GLN A 123 6.48 -1.78 12.22
C GLN A 123 7.65 -2.72 12.55
N ALA A 124 7.97 -3.67 11.67
CA ALA A 124 9.04 -4.65 11.86
C ALA A 124 10.41 -3.99 12.05
N GLY A 125 10.77 -3.07 11.14
CA GLY A 125 12.04 -2.36 11.18
C GLY A 125 12.19 -1.40 12.37
N MET A 126 11.09 -1.07 13.06
CA MET A 126 11.09 -0.24 14.26
C MET A 126 10.95 -1.05 15.55
N CYS A 127 10.77 -2.38 15.47
CA CYS A 127 10.46 -3.18 16.64
C CYS A 127 11.70 -3.47 17.49
N VAL A 128 11.51 -3.50 18.80
CA VAL A 128 12.56 -3.81 19.80
C VAL A 128 12.33 -5.16 20.49
N GLN A 129 11.34 -5.93 20.02
CA GLN A 129 11.05 -7.27 20.54
C GLN A 129 11.89 -8.33 19.84
N PRO A 130 12.12 -9.52 20.45
CA PRO A 130 12.88 -10.60 19.83
C PRO A 130 12.31 -11.09 18.50
N PHE A 131 10.98 -11.01 18.32
CA PHE A 131 10.33 -11.40 17.06
C PHE A 131 10.45 -10.35 15.94
N ALA A 132 11.23 -9.27 16.14
CA ALA A 132 11.41 -8.21 15.14
C ALA A 132 12.07 -8.72 13.84
N ASP A 133 12.95 -9.71 13.95
CA ASP A 133 13.69 -10.30 12.83
C ASP A 133 12.92 -11.43 12.13
N GLU A 134 11.70 -11.73 12.60
CA GLU A 134 10.82 -12.66 11.92
C GLU A 134 10.40 -12.13 10.54
N ARG A 135 9.94 -13.06 9.70
CA ARG A 135 9.37 -12.70 8.39
C ARG A 135 8.22 -11.69 8.58
N PRO A 136 8.01 -10.72 7.67
CA PRO A 136 7.04 -9.64 7.87
C PRO A 136 5.61 -10.05 8.27
N ALA A 137 5.11 -11.17 7.74
CA ALA A 137 3.79 -11.71 8.08
C ALA A 137 3.74 -12.23 9.53
N VAL A 138 4.69 -13.09 9.87
CA VAL A 138 4.89 -13.65 11.21
C VAL A 138 5.05 -12.53 12.23
N PHE A 139 5.89 -11.56 11.92
CA PHE A 139 6.05 -10.36 12.72
C PHE A 139 4.70 -9.65 12.95
N SER A 140 3.93 -9.43 11.89
CA SER A 140 2.67 -8.69 11.95
C SER A 140 1.65 -9.41 12.84
N LEU A 141 1.56 -10.73 12.72
CA LEU A 141 0.73 -11.59 13.57
C LEU A 141 1.16 -11.50 15.04
N LEU A 142 2.44 -11.74 15.33
CA LEU A 142 2.99 -11.71 16.68
C LEU A 142 2.84 -10.33 17.33
N CYS A 143 3.10 -9.25 16.58
CA CYS A 143 2.93 -7.88 17.03
C CYS A 143 1.47 -7.53 17.30
N ALA A 144 0.54 -7.90 16.40
CA ALA A 144 -0.89 -7.69 16.60
C ALA A 144 -1.40 -8.47 17.83
N ASN A 145 -1.06 -9.75 17.94
CA ASN A 145 -1.45 -10.59 19.07
C ASN A 145 -0.87 -10.06 20.39
N ALA A 146 0.40 -9.69 20.42
CA ALA A 146 1.04 -9.18 21.62
C ALA A 146 0.47 -7.82 22.07
N ARG A 147 0.00 -6.98 21.13
CA ARG A 147 -0.75 -5.75 21.47
C ARG A 147 -2.15 -6.07 22.00
N LYS A 148 -2.89 -6.97 21.32
CA LYS A 148 -4.26 -7.39 21.69
C LYS A 148 -4.31 -8.03 23.08
N THR A 149 -3.38 -8.93 23.37
CA THR A 149 -3.24 -9.62 24.66
C THR A 149 -2.49 -8.81 25.72
N ARG A 150 -2.05 -7.59 25.36
CA ARG A 150 -1.26 -6.69 26.23
C ARG A 150 0.05 -7.30 26.75
N SER A 151 0.62 -8.28 26.04
CA SER A 151 1.90 -8.91 26.37
C SER A 151 3.10 -8.15 25.80
N CYS A 152 2.92 -7.26 24.83
CA CYS A 152 3.99 -6.39 24.30
C CYS A 152 4.33 -5.27 25.30
N ARG A 153 5.25 -5.54 26.24
CA ARG A 153 5.71 -4.58 27.26
C ARG A 153 6.04 -3.19 26.69
N PRO A 154 6.93 -3.03 25.68
CA PRO A 154 7.26 -1.74 25.09
C PRO A 154 6.06 -0.96 24.56
N TYR A 155 5.04 -1.66 24.03
CA TYR A 155 3.84 -1.04 23.49
C TYR A 155 2.85 -0.60 24.58
N ILE A 156 2.86 -1.21 25.76
CA ILE A 156 2.00 -0.80 26.88
C ILE A 156 2.71 0.13 27.87
N THR A 157 4.04 0.12 27.92
CA THR A 157 4.84 0.98 28.81
C THR A 157 4.63 2.45 28.44
N PRO A 158 4.10 3.29 29.34
CA PRO A 158 3.98 4.73 29.11
C PRO A 158 5.35 5.39 28.97
N ALA A 159 5.49 6.32 28.04
CA ALA A 159 6.72 7.10 27.86
C ALA A 159 6.39 8.55 27.46
N PRO A 160 5.76 9.34 28.36
CA PRO A 160 5.19 10.64 28.04
C PRO A 160 6.23 11.69 27.61
N SER A 161 7.48 11.55 28.04
CA SER A 161 8.55 12.47 27.66
C SER A 161 9.07 12.26 26.22
N LEU A 162 8.95 11.04 25.68
CA LEU A 162 9.53 10.66 24.39
C LEU A 162 8.94 11.45 23.20
N PRO A 163 7.61 11.55 23.03
CA PRO A 163 7.04 12.32 21.92
C PRO A 163 7.53 13.76 21.87
N ASN A 164 7.73 14.42 23.01
CA ASN A 164 8.24 15.80 23.05
C ASN A 164 9.75 15.84 22.74
N ARG A 165 10.51 14.87 23.22
CA ARG A 165 11.95 14.76 22.97
C ARG A 165 12.27 14.60 21.48
N ILE A 166 11.51 13.75 20.78
CA ILE A 166 11.75 13.50 19.35
C ILE A 166 11.33 14.68 18.46
N LEU A 167 10.32 15.45 18.86
CA LEU A 167 9.94 16.68 18.17
C LEU A 167 10.95 17.81 18.38
N ALA A 168 11.57 17.88 19.56
CA ALA A 168 12.58 18.90 19.89
C ALA A 168 13.93 18.64 19.22
N SER A 169 14.27 17.37 18.99
CA SER A 169 15.51 16.95 18.35
C SER A 169 15.21 15.85 17.34
N PRO A 170 15.01 16.19 16.05
CA PRO A 170 14.75 15.23 14.99
C PRO A 170 15.70 14.03 15.02
N LEU A 171 15.15 12.82 14.91
CA LEU A 171 15.88 11.55 14.90
C LEU A 171 15.58 10.78 13.63
N HIS A 172 16.60 10.14 13.07
CA HIS A 172 16.44 9.06 12.12
C HIS A 172 15.85 7.84 12.84
N VAL A 173 15.16 6.98 12.09
CA VAL A 173 14.47 5.81 12.64
C VAL A 173 15.39 4.92 13.50
N GLU A 174 16.62 4.68 13.07
CA GLU A 174 17.61 3.89 13.83
C GLU A 174 17.96 4.55 15.18
N GLU A 175 18.10 5.87 15.19
CA GLU A 175 18.41 6.63 16.41
C GLU A 175 17.21 6.63 17.37
N LEU A 176 15.99 6.65 16.82
CA LEU A 176 14.77 6.50 17.62
C LEU A 176 14.67 5.10 18.23
N VAL A 177 14.92 4.05 17.45
CA VAL A 177 14.94 2.66 17.94
C VAL A 177 15.92 2.55 19.10
N GLU A 178 17.16 3.03 18.92
CA GLU A 178 18.19 3.00 19.95
C GLU A 178 17.81 3.83 21.18
N LEU A 179 17.24 5.03 20.97
CA LEU A 179 16.76 5.89 22.05
C LEU A 179 15.74 5.16 22.93
N THR A 180 14.76 4.48 22.35
CA THR A 180 13.72 3.79 23.13
C THR A 180 14.23 2.56 23.88
N ARG A 181 15.29 1.89 23.37
CA ARG A 181 15.91 0.73 24.04
C ARG A 181 16.53 1.12 25.37
N HIS A 182 17.09 2.32 25.44
CA HIS A 182 17.80 2.84 26.60
C HIS A 182 17.08 3.98 27.31
N HIS A 183 15.81 4.24 26.94
CA HIS A 183 15.03 5.33 27.53
C HIS A 183 14.82 5.12 29.03
N ARG A 184 14.81 6.24 29.76
CA ARG A 184 14.52 6.27 31.19
C ARG A 184 13.49 7.34 31.47
N GLU A 185 12.47 6.98 32.22
CA GLU A 185 11.46 7.91 32.73
C GLU A 185 11.67 8.05 34.24
N HIS A 186 11.83 9.28 34.73
CA HIS A 186 12.13 9.56 36.15
C HIS A 186 13.33 8.78 36.73
N GLY A 187 14.31 8.41 35.89
CA GLY A 187 15.50 7.65 36.28
C GLY A 187 15.38 6.13 36.10
N GLU A 188 14.19 5.61 35.85
CA GLU A 188 13.92 4.17 35.72
C GLU A 188 13.97 3.70 34.26
N PRO A 189 14.64 2.57 33.95
CA PRO A 189 14.64 1.97 32.61
C PRO A 189 13.21 1.73 32.09
N THR A 190 12.86 2.44 31.03
CA THR A 190 11.50 2.49 30.47
C THR A 190 11.57 2.17 28.98
N LEU A 191 11.63 0.88 28.66
CA LEU A 191 11.60 0.40 27.27
C LEU A 191 10.26 0.78 26.63
N ALA A 192 10.30 1.51 25.52
CA ALA A 192 9.13 1.96 24.78
C ALA A 192 9.13 1.41 23.35
N CYS A 193 7.96 1.30 22.73
CA CYS A 193 7.82 0.93 21.32
C CYS A 193 8.13 2.14 20.41
N PRO A 194 9.20 2.12 19.59
CA PRO A 194 9.53 3.22 18.68
C PRO A 194 8.38 3.61 17.76
N TRP A 195 7.72 2.61 17.17
CA TRP A 195 6.63 2.83 16.24
C TRP A 195 5.44 3.53 16.89
N ARG A 196 5.10 3.17 18.14
CA ARG A 196 4.05 3.85 18.91
C ARG A 196 4.43 5.30 19.20
N VAL A 197 5.66 5.53 19.66
CA VAL A 197 6.17 6.87 20.00
C VAL A 197 6.19 7.79 18.78
N ALA A 198 6.67 7.31 17.63
CA ALA A 198 6.66 8.06 16.37
C ALA A 198 5.22 8.47 15.98
N ARG A 199 4.28 7.52 16.04
CA ARG A 199 2.86 7.78 15.74
C ARG A 199 2.22 8.81 16.66
N GLU A 200 2.46 8.69 17.97
CA GLU A 200 1.95 9.64 18.97
C GLU A 200 2.47 11.07 18.74
N ALA A 201 3.66 11.21 18.13
CA ALA A 201 4.24 12.51 17.82
C ALA A 201 3.85 13.07 16.45
N ALA A 202 3.48 12.22 15.48
CA ALA A 202 3.35 12.59 14.07
C ALA A 202 2.36 13.74 13.80
N ALA A 203 1.18 13.75 14.43
CA ALA A 203 0.20 14.83 14.29
C ALA A 203 0.74 16.22 14.69
N ARG A 204 1.78 16.26 15.54
CA ARG A 204 2.42 17.49 16.03
C ARG A 204 3.71 17.81 15.28
N ALA A 205 4.16 16.96 14.36
CA ALA A 205 5.37 17.14 13.59
C ALA A 205 5.13 18.04 12.37
N ASP A 206 6.09 18.91 12.05
CA ASP A 206 6.03 19.75 10.85
C ASP A 206 6.36 18.93 9.61
N VAL A 207 7.23 17.92 9.77
CA VAL A 207 7.63 16.99 8.73
C VAL A 207 7.43 15.56 9.19
N VAL A 208 6.80 14.73 8.37
CA VAL A 208 6.77 13.28 8.52
C VAL A 208 7.51 12.66 7.33
N VAL A 209 8.55 11.86 7.61
CA VAL A 209 9.31 11.13 6.59
C VAL A 209 8.83 9.68 6.55
N ALA A 210 8.48 9.20 5.36
CA ALA A 210 7.94 7.85 5.18
C ALA A 210 8.25 7.27 3.78
N ASP A 211 8.02 5.97 3.61
CA ASP A 211 8.06 5.30 2.30
C ASP A 211 6.82 5.62 1.44
N TYR A 212 6.94 5.53 0.10
CA TYR A 212 5.84 5.76 -0.85
C TYR A 212 4.57 4.97 -0.51
N ASN A 213 4.71 3.73 -0.02
CA ASN A 213 3.57 2.86 0.29
C ASN A 213 2.63 3.46 1.34
N HIS A 214 3.13 4.31 2.24
CA HIS A 214 2.32 4.96 3.27
C HIS A 214 1.26 5.93 2.72
N LEU A 215 1.37 6.32 1.45
CA LEU A 215 0.41 7.21 0.80
C LEU A 215 -0.18 6.61 -0.48
N PHE A 216 0.64 5.90 -1.26
CA PHE A 216 0.24 5.46 -2.60
C PHE A 216 -0.32 4.05 -2.67
N ASN A 217 -0.19 3.23 -1.62
CA ASN A 217 -0.94 1.98 -1.51
C ASN A 217 -2.21 2.24 -0.69
N GLU A 218 -3.38 2.02 -1.28
CA GLU A 218 -4.67 2.42 -0.66
C GLU A 218 -4.92 1.71 0.67
N GLY A 219 -4.67 0.41 0.76
CA GLY A 219 -4.86 -0.36 2.00
C GLY A 219 -3.94 0.09 3.13
N VAL A 220 -2.73 0.56 2.77
CA VAL A 220 -1.75 1.07 3.74
C VAL A 220 -2.02 2.54 4.10
N ARG A 221 -2.50 3.35 3.14
CA ARG A 221 -2.73 4.79 3.29
C ARG A 221 -3.70 5.10 4.41
N ASP A 222 -4.90 4.50 4.36
CA ASP A 222 -5.96 4.86 5.31
C ASP A 222 -5.58 4.47 6.73
N SER A 223 -5.00 3.28 6.89
CA SER A 223 -4.42 2.81 8.15
C SER A 223 -3.31 3.74 8.64
N THR A 224 -2.41 4.18 7.76
CA THR A 224 -1.30 5.08 8.10
C THR A 224 -1.80 6.46 8.52
N LEU A 225 -2.66 7.11 7.73
CA LEU A 225 -3.15 8.45 8.02
C LEU A 225 -3.95 8.49 9.33
N ALA A 226 -4.87 7.53 9.52
CA ALA A 226 -5.58 7.37 10.79
C ALA A 226 -4.61 7.11 11.95
N ALA A 227 -3.59 6.29 11.71
CA ALA A 227 -2.59 5.95 12.70
C ALA A 227 -1.73 7.13 13.16
N LEU A 228 -1.48 8.09 12.27
CA LEU A 228 -0.70 9.31 12.52
C LEU A 228 -1.55 10.48 12.97
N GLY A 229 -2.88 10.37 12.94
CA GLY A 229 -3.80 11.46 13.23
C GLY A 229 -3.74 12.57 12.18
N LEU A 230 -3.53 12.21 10.91
CA LEU A 230 -3.42 13.12 9.78
C LEU A 230 -4.54 12.87 8.76
N THR A 231 -4.88 13.88 7.97
CA THR A 231 -5.82 13.80 6.85
C THR A 231 -5.17 14.35 5.59
N LEU A 232 -5.60 13.91 4.40
CA LEU A 232 -4.97 14.32 3.13
C LEU A 232 -5.02 15.84 2.93
N GLU A 233 -6.09 16.48 3.39
CA GLU A 233 -6.33 17.92 3.28
C GLU A 233 -5.30 18.76 4.07
N GLN A 234 -4.64 18.14 5.06
CA GLN A 234 -3.63 18.76 5.92
C GLN A 234 -2.19 18.54 5.41
N LEU A 235 -2.00 17.87 4.27
CA LEU A 235 -0.67 17.48 3.79
C LEU A 235 -0.18 18.35 2.64
N ILE A 236 1.12 18.67 2.70
CA ILE A 236 1.93 18.97 1.53
C ILE A 236 2.79 17.73 1.27
N ILE A 237 2.65 17.13 0.09
CA ILE A 237 3.35 15.90 -0.26
C ILE A 237 4.59 16.25 -1.07
N VAL A 238 5.74 15.76 -0.63
CA VAL A 238 7.00 15.83 -1.37
C VAL A 238 7.41 14.42 -1.72
N VAL A 239 7.58 14.10 -2.99
CA VAL A 239 8.09 12.79 -3.45
C VAL A 239 9.49 12.98 -4.01
N ASP A 240 10.50 12.51 -3.27
CA ASP A 240 11.88 12.49 -3.78
C ASP A 240 12.10 11.24 -4.63
N GLU A 241 13.03 11.28 -5.60
CA GLU A 241 13.31 10.17 -6.52
C GLU A 241 12.06 9.48 -7.11
N ALA A 242 11.10 10.29 -7.54
CA ALA A 242 9.79 9.88 -8.06
C ALA A 242 9.85 9.04 -9.34
N HIS A 243 11.02 8.86 -9.97
CA HIS A 243 11.20 7.97 -11.12
C HIS A 243 10.85 6.50 -10.80
N ASN A 244 10.95 6.10 -9.53
CA ASN A 244 10.55 4.76 -9.07
C ASN A 244 9.06 4.66 -8.70
N LEU A 245 8.35 5.79 -8.61
CA LEU A 245 6.99 5.83 -8.11
C LEU A 245 5.99 5.07 -9.02
N PRO A 246 6.01 5.22 -10.37
CA PRO A 246 5.05 4.53 -11.23
C PRO A 246 5.09 3.01 -11.06
N GLU A 247 6.30 2.43 -11.06
CA GLU A 247 6.50 1.00 -10.87
C GLU A 247 6.06 0.57 -9.46
N ARG A 248 6.38 1.37 -8.43
CA ARG A 248 5.96 1.08 -7.05
C ARG A 248 4.43 1.08 -6.89
N ILE A 249 3.73 2.04 -7.52
CA ILE A 249 2.26 2.10 -7.53
C ILE A 249 1.71 0.87 -8.26
N ARG A 250 2.24 0.58 -9.45
CA ARG A 250 1.83 -0.58 -10.26
C ARG A 250 1.96 -1.87 -9.47
N SER A 251 3.11 -2.13 -8.85
CA SER A 251 3.32 -3.32 -8.02
C SER A 251 2.41 -3.38 -6.79
N GLY A 252 2.02 -2.22 -6.23
CA GLY A 252 1.07 -2.17 -5.11
C GLY A 252 -0.38 -2.44 -5.51
N LEU A 253 -0.72 -2.30 -6.79
CA LEU A 253 -2.03 -2.59 -7.37
C LEU A 253 -2.07 -3.96 -8.07
N GLU A 254 -0.92 -4.56 -8.37
CA GLU A 254 -0.81 -5.85 -9.04
C GLU A 254 -1.32 -6.98 -8.11
N ARG A 255 -2.31 -7.73 -8.58
CA ARG A 255 -2.70 -9.02 -8.01
C ARG A 255 -2.22 -10.15 -8.91
N ARG A 256 -1.88 -11.29 -8.32
CA ARG A 256 -1.42 -12.48 -9.06
C ARG A 256 -2.39 -13.63 -8.86
N LEU A 257 -2.94 -14.13 -9.96
CA LEU A 257 -3.68 -15.38 -10.00
C LEU A 257 -2.72 -16.50 -10.44
N THR A 258 -2.63 -17.58 -9.68
CA THR A 258 -1.90 -18.79 -10.08
C THR A 258 -2.80 -20.01 -9.91
N PRO A 259 -2.57 -21.12 -10.64
CA PRO A 259 -3.30 -22.35 -10.38
C PRO A 259 -3.12 -22.86 -8.94
N LEU A 260 -1.94 -22.61 -8.35
CA LEU A 260 -1.66 -22.92 -6.96
C LEU A 260 -2.56 -22.14 -6.00
N LEU A 261 -2.73 -20.83 -6.22
CA LEU A 261 -3.60 -19.97 -5.43
C LEU A 261 -5.03 -20.51 -5.39
N VAL A 262 -5.59 -20.86 -6.56
CA VAL A 262 -6.96 -21.40 -6.65
C VAL A 262 -7.08 -22.73 -5.94
N ARG A 263 -6.10 -23.62 -6.11
CA ARG A 263 -6.08 -24.93 -5.46
C ARG A 263 -6.00 -24.81 -3.93
N ASN A 264 -5.16 -23.90 -3.43
CA ASN A 264 -4.93 -23.74 -2.00
C ASN A 264 -6.03 -22.92 -1.30
N ALA A 265 -6.88 -22.20 -2.03
CA ALA A 265 -8.06 -21.56 -1.44
C ALA A 265 -9.07 -22.58 -0.86
N LYS A 266 -9.07 -23.83 -1.35
CA LYS A 266 -9.95 -24.90 -0.84
C LYS A 266 -9.68 -25.25 0.63
N PRO A 267 -8.45 -25.67 1.04
CA PRO A 267 -8.19 -25.97 2.45
C PRO A 267 -8.45 -24.78 3.37
N ASP A 268 -8.20 -23.54 2.93
CA ASP A 268 -8.55 -22.34 3.70
C ASP A 268 -10.06 -22.24 3.98
N LEU A 269 -10.90 -22.52 2.97
CA LEU A 269 -12.35 -22.53 3.13
C LEU A 269 -12.85 -23.71 3.98
N GLU A 270 -12.20 -24.88 3.88
CA GLU A 270 -12.50 -26.06 4.72
C GLU A 270 -12.21 -25.79 6.21
N GLU A 271 -11.11 -25.07 6.49
CA GLU A 271 -10.82 -24.61 7.85
C GLU A 271 -11.82 -23.54 8.31
N HIS A 272 -12.10 -22.55 7.44
CA HIS A 272 -13.03 -21.47 7.74
C HIS A 272 -14.44 -21.99 8.08
N VAL A 273 -14.97 -22.95 7.32
CA VAL A 273 -16.28 -23.54 7.62
C VAL A 273 -16.27 -24.31 8.95
N GLY A 274 -15.16 -24.96 9.31
CA GLY A 274 -14.96 -25.56 10.63
C GLY A 274 -15.09 -24.55 11.75
N ASN A 275 -14.32 -23.46 11.66
CA ASN A 275 -14.33 -22.35 12.62
C ASN A 275 -15.72 -21.72 12.78
N VAL A 276 -16.41 -21.47 11.66
CA VAL A 276 -17.77 -20.90 11.67
C VAL A 276 -18.78 -21.88 12.25
N SER A 277 -18.70 -23.16 11.89
CA SER A 277 -19.59 -24.21 12.40
C SER A 277 -19.43 -24.41 13.91
N GLU A 278 -18.23 -24.31 14.46
CA GLU A 278 -18.00 -24.36 15.92
C GLU A 278 -18.62 -23.17 16.65
N ARG A 279 -18.54 -21.97 16.05
CA ARG A 279 -19.04 -20.71 16.64
C ARG A 279 -20.55 -20.54 16.55
N LEU A 280 -21.14 -20.88 15.40
CA LEU A 280 -22.53 -20.56 15.05
C LEU A 280 -23.41 -21.79 14.80
N GLY A 281 -22.83 -22.99 14.71
CA GLY A 281 -23.53 -24.18 14.23
C GLY A 281 -23.69 -24.20 12.71
N ARG A 282 -24.23 -25.31 12.18
CA ARG A 282 -24.57 -25.42 10.76
C ARG A 282 -25.81 -24.58 10.42
N GLY A 283 -25.78 -23.93 9.27
CA GLY A 283 -26.89 -23.15 8.75
C GLY A 283 -26.52 -22.41 7.46
N PRO A 284 -27.28 -21.38 7.07
CA PRO A 284 -27.11 -20.71 5.78
C PRO A 284 -25.69 -20.21 5.52
N HIS A 285 -25.00 -19.68 6.54
CA HIS A 285 -23.61 -19.23 6.40
C HIS A 285 -22.65 -20.37 6.07
N THR A 286 -22.75 -21.52 6.75
CA THR A 286 -21.91 -22.69 6.44
C THR A 286 -22.25 -23.27 5.08
N ASP A 287 -23.54 -23.27 4.69
CA ASP A 287 -23.98 -23.77 3.38
C ASP A 287 -23.36 -22.94 2.23
N MET A 288 -23.27 -21.61 2.41
CA MET A 288 -22.63 -20.71 1.43
C MET A 288 -21.11 -20.94 1.34
N ILE A 289 -20.44 -21.20 2.47
CA ILE A 289 -19.02 -21.53 2.48
C ILE A 289 -18.80 -22.88 1.79
N GLU A 290 -19.60 -23.90 2.12
CA GLU A 290 -19.53 -25.23 1.47
C GLU A 290 -19.76 -25.15 -0.04
N TRP A 291 -20.75 -24.37 -0.49
CA TRP A 291 -20.97 -24.12 -1.92
C TRP A 291 -19.75 -23.47 -2.58
N THR A 292 -19.18 -22.44 -1.94
CA THR A 292 -17.98 -21.76 -2.43
C THR A 292 -16.80 -22.73 -2.53
N THR A 293 -16.59 -23.59 -1.51
CA THR A 293 -15.56 -24.63 -1.52
C THR A 293 -15.72 -25.59 -2.70
N GLN A 294 -16.95 -26.02 -3.01
CA GLN A 294 -17.25 -26.88 -4.16
C GLN A 294 -16.95 -26.17 -5.49
N VAL A 295 -17.27 -24.88 -5.60
CA VAL A 295 -16.98 -24.09 -6.80
C VAL A 295 -15.48 -23.93 -7.00
N ILE A 296 -14.72 -23.66 -5.94
CA ILE A 296 -13.26 -23.57 -6.00
C ILE A 296 -12.62 -24.91 -6.41
N ASP A 297 -13.13 -26.03 -5.89
CA ASP A 297 -12.68 -27.37 -6.28
C ASP A 297 -12.93 -27.66 -7.78
N ALA A 298 -14.08 -27.25 -8.30
CA ALA A 298 -14.41 -27.35 -9.72
C ALA A 298 -13.61 -26.35 -10.60
N LEU A 299 -13.26 -25.18 -10.06
CA LEU A 299 -12.52 -24.13 -10.77
C LEU A 299 -11.04 -24.47 -10.93
N ALA A 300 -10.41 -25.09 -9.93
CA ALA A 300 -8.99 -25.43 -9.93
C ALA A 300 -8.51 -26.14 -11.21
N PRO A 301 -9.13 -27.25 -11.68
CA PRO A 301 -8.71 -27.91 -12.92
C PRO A 301 -8.96 -27.07 -14.18
N LEU A 302 -9.99 -26.21 -14.19
CA LEU A 302 -10.30 -25.32 -15.32
C LEU A 302 -9.21 -24.24 -15.47
N VAL A 303 -8.81 -23.63 -14.36
CA VAL A 303 -7.72 -22.64 -14.33
C VAL A 303 -6.40 -23.29 -14.72
N GLN A 304 -6.08 -24.48 -14.18
CA GLN A 304 -4.89 -25.23 -14.57
C GLN A 304 -4.84 -25.49 -16.09
N GLY A 305 -5.95 -25.93 -16.68
CA GLY A 305 -6.06 -26.19 -18.12
C GLY A 305 -5.98 -24.92 -18.97
N HIS A 306 -6.48 -23.78 -18.47
CA HIS A 306 -6.33 -22.49 -19.14
C HIS A 306 -4.88 -22.00 -19.13
N PHE A 307 -4.19 -22.09 -17.99
CA PHE A 307 -2.76 -21.74 -17.88
C PHE A 307 -1.88 -22.60 -18.81
N ALA A 308 -2.16 -23.90 -18.92
CA ALA A 308 -1.45 -24.77 -19.86
C ALA A 308 -1.62 -24.35 -21.33
N ARG A 309 -2.81 -23.85 -21.70
CA ARG A 309 -3.05 -23.28 -23.03
C ARG A 309 -2.28 -21.99 -23.23
N LEU A 310 -2.32 -21.06 -22.27
CA LEU A 310 -1.57 -19.79 -22.34
C LEU A 310 -0.06 -20.00 -22.47
N HIS A 311 0.51 -21.01 -21.81
CA HIS A 311 1.91 -21.39 -22.02
C HIS A 311 2.19 -21.83 -23.47
N THR A 312 1.30 -22.64 -24.04
CA THR A 312 1.40 -23.07 -25.44
C THR A 312 1.28 -21.88 -26.39
N ASP A 313 0.26 -21.04 -26.19
CA ASP A 313 -0.02 -19.88 -27.03
C ASP A 313 1.15 -18.88 -27.03
N LEU A 314 1.79 -18.66 -25.87
CA LEU A 314 2.94 -17.75 -25.75
C LEU A 314 4.16 -18.32 -26.50
N ALA A 315 4.38 -19.64 -26.38
CA ALA A 315 5.47 -20.32 -27.10
C ALA A 315 5.25 -20.26 -28.62
N GLU A 316 4.02 -20.49 -29.10
CA GLU A 316 3.66 -20.39 -30.51
C GLU A 316 3.83 -18.96 -31.04
N ALA A 317 3.43 -17.94 -30.27
CA ALA A 317 3.60 -16.54 -30.63
C ALA A 317 5.09 -16.13 -30.68
N ALA A 318 5.91 -16.62 -29.75
CA ALA A 318 7.36 -16.43 -29.79
C ALA A 318 8.00 -17.10 -31.02
N ASP A 319 7.61 -18.32 -31.34
CA ASP A 319 8.06 -19.04 -32.53
C ASP A 319 7.68 -18.31 -33.83
N ASP A 320 6.46 -17.77 -33.93
CA ASP A 320 6.03 -16.97 -35.09
C ASP A 320 6.85 -15.69 -35.23
N ALA A 321 7.09 -14.99 -34.12
CA ALA A 321 7.93 -13.79 -34.11
C ALA A 321 9.35 -14.08 -34.63
N VAL A 322 9.96 -15.19 -34.19
CA VAL A 322 11.27 -15.65 -34.70
C VAL A 322 11.21 -15.96 -36.19
N ARG A 323 10.17 -16.66 -36.67
CA ARG A 323 9.99 -16.99 -38.09
C ARG A 323 9.84 -15.75 -38.96
N ARG A 324 9.04 -14.78 -38.53
CA ARG A 324 8.82 -13.50 -39.24
C ARG A 324 10.09 -12.65 -39.29
N ARG A 325 10.84 -12.59 -38.18
CA ARG A 325 12.15 -11.94 -38.14
C ARG A 325 13.15 -12.58 -39.13
N ARG A 326 13.19 -13.93 -39.21
CA ARG A 326 14.03 -14.65 -40.20
C ARG A 326 13.64 -14.37 -41.65
N LYS A 327 12.37 -14.04 -41.92
CA LYS A 327 11.88 -13.62 -43.25
C LYS A 327 12.19 -12.15 -43.58
N GLY A 328 12.91 -11.44 -42.72
CA GLY A 328 13.32 -10.05 -42.95
C GLY A 328 12.30 -9.00 -42.52
N GLU A 329 11.26 -9.39 -41.79
CA GLU A 329 10.29 -8.44 -41.24
C GLU A 329 10.91 -7.62 -40.10
N ARG A 330 10.80 -6.29 -40.20
CA ARG A 330 11.37 -5.34 -39.24
C ARG A 330 10.34 -5.00 -38.16
N GLY A 331 10.81 -4.80 -36.93
CA GLY A 331 9.94 -4.43 -35.79
C GLY A 331 9.18 -5.58 -35.14
N VAL A 332 9.53 -6.83 -35.46
CA VAL A 332 8.95 -8.02 -34.81
C VAL A 332 9.76 -8.37 -33.57
N PHE A 333 9.09 -8.48 -32.43
CA PHE A 333 9.68 -8.85 -31.14
C PHE A 333 9.04 -10.14 -30.63
N GLU A 334 9.84 -10.98 -29.98
CA GLU A 334 9.34 -12.17 -29.29
C GLU A 334 8.51 -11.70 -28.07
N PRO A 335 7.20 -12.03 -28.00
CA PRO A 335 6.40 -11.72 -26.84
C PRO A 335 6.92 -12.46 -25.60
N LYS A 336 6.91 -11.76 -24.46
CA LYS A 336 7.21 -12.36 -23.15
C LYS A 336 5.98 -12.62 -22.31
N GLU A 337 4.87 -11.99 -22.69
CA GLU A 337 3.61 -12.03 -21.98
C GLU A 337 2.46 -12.05 -22.99
N LEU A 338 1.28 -12.50 -22.56
CA LEU A 338 0.05 -12.46 -23.34
C LEU A 338 -1.03 -11.68 -22.61
N GLU A 339 -1.75 -10.83 -23.33
CA GLU A 339 -3.00 -10.26 -22.83
C GLU A 339 -4.05 -11.38 -22.70
N VAL A 340 -4.70 -11.45 -21.54
CA VAL A 340 -5.81 -12.37 -21.25
C VAL A 340 -7.06 -11.54 -21.08
N LYS A 341 -8.19 -11.98 -21.65
CA LYS A 341 -9.45 -11.25 -21.50
C LYS A 341 -10.10 -11.60 -20.17
N ALA A 342 -10.69 -10.60 -19.50
CA ALA A 342 -11.47 -10.81 -18.29
C ALA A 342 -12.61 -11.83 -18.52
N ASP A 343 -13.24 -11.80 -19.69
CA ASP A 343 -14.28 -12.74 -20.11
C ASP A 343 -13.83 -14.20 -20.09
N ASP A 344 -12.56 -14.47 -20.40
CA ASP A 344 -12.02 -15.84 -20.38
C ASP A 344 -12.02 -16.39 -18.95
N LEU A 345 -11.60 -15.57 -17.98
CA LEU A 345 -11.62 -15.95 -16.56
C LEU A 345 -13.05 -16.07 -16.03
N LEU A 346 -13.94 -15.14 -16.38
CA LEU A 346 -15.36 -15.21 -16.03
C LEU A 346 -16.02 -16.47 -16.57
N ALA A 347 -15.67 -16.91 -17.78
CA ALA A 347 -16.19 -18.14 -18.37
C ALA A 347 -15.79 -19.37 -17.55
N LEU A 348 -14.54 -19.45 -17.06
CA LEU A 348 -14.07 -20.54 -16.20
C LEU A 348 -14.83 -20.56 -14.86
N ILE A 349 -15.03 -19.40 -14.24
CA ILE A 349 -15.77 -19.28 -12.97
C ILE A 349 -17.23 -19.71 -13.16
N ASN A 350 -17.88 -19.23 -14.23
CA ASN A 350 -19.26 -19.60 -14.53
C ASN A 350 -19.41 -21.10 -14.82
N GLN A 351 -18.45 -21.69 -15.53
CA GLN A 351 -18.42 -23.13 -15.79
C GLN A 351 -18.28 -23.94 -14.49
N ALA A 352 -17.43 -23.51 -13.56
CA ALA A 352 -17.30 -24.13 -12.25
C ALA A 352 -18.62 -24.04 -11.46
N CYS A 353 -19.26 -22.87 -11.44
CA CYS A 353 -20.56 -22.69 -10.81
C CYS A 353 -21.65 -23.58 -11.44
N ASP A 354 -21.73 -23.63 -12.77
CA ASP A 354 -22.71 -24.46 -13.49
C ASP A 354 -22.51 -25.96 -13.21
N THR A 355 -21.27 -26.37 -12.92
CA THR A 355 -20.94 -27.75 -12.50
C THR A 355 -21.51 -28.06 -11.12
N VAL A 356 -21.29 -27.17 -10.15
CA VAL A 356 -21.74 -27.33 -8.76
C VAL A 356 -23.27 -27.22 -8.65
N ASP A 357 -23.87 -26.27 -9.35
CA ASP A 357 -25.31 -26.07 -9.37
C ASP A 357 -26.07 -27.17 -10.15
N GLY A 358 -25.34 -28.13 -10.75
CA GLY A 358 -25.92 -29.25 -11.49
C GLY A 358 -26.53 -28.86 -12.84
N VAL A 359 -26.20 -27.68 -13.36
CA VAL A 359 -26.66 -27.18 -14.67
C VAL A 359 -25.98 -27.94 -15.80
N SER A 360 -24.72 -28.36 -15.63
CA SER A 360 -24.03 -29.26 -16.55
C SER A 360 -24.27 -30.73 -16.21
N GLY A 361 -25.47 -31.25 -16.48
CA GLY A 361 -25.78 -32.67 -16.26
C GLY A 361 -27.22 -33.13 -16.54
N GLN A 362 -28.20 -32.23 -16.57
CA GLN A 362 -29.58 -32.60 -16.85
C GLN A 362 -29.89 -32.66 -18.35
N THR A 363 -29.43 -33.75 -18.97
CA THR A 363 -30.03 -34.28 -20.22
C THR A 363 -30.85 -35.52 -19.90
N THR A 364 -31.83 -35.40 -19.01
CA THR A 364 -32.87 -36.42 -18.86
C THR A 364 -34.21 -35.76 -18.61
N LEU A 365 -35.14 -36.01 -19.55
CA LEU A 365 -36.54 -35.62 -19.53
C LEU A 365 -37.20 -35.98 -18.19
N THR A 366 -37.53 -34.97 -17.37
CA THR A 366 -38.84 -34.81 -16.70
C THR A 366 -38.83 -33.55 -15.82
N THR A 367 -39.72 -32.62 -16.16
CA THR A 367 -40.23 -31.46 -15.38
C THR A 367 -39.20 -30.52 -14.72
N PRO A 368 -39.08 -29.26 -15.17
CA PRO A 368 -38.21 -28.29 -14.51
C PRO A 368 -38.86 -27.86 -13.18
N ALA A 369 -38.29 -28.29 -12.06
CA ALA A 369 -38.39 -27.52 -10.84
C ALA A 369 -37.37 -26.38 -10.96
N PRO A 370 -37.76 -25.10 -10.88
CA PRO A 370 -36.80 -24.02 -10.87
C PRO A 370 -36.11 -24.08 -9.51
N ALA A 371 -34.96 -24.76 -9.44
CA ALA A 371 -33.98 -24.47 -8.40
C ALA A 371 -33.75 -22.97 -8.47
N ALA A 372 -33.99 -22.27 -7.37
CA ALA A 372 -33.90 -20.83 -7.29
C ALA A 372 -32.55 -20.40 -7.86
N ALA A 373 -32.62 -19.87 -9.09
CA ALA A 373 -31.49 -19.35 -9.80
C ALA A 373 -31.00 -18.16 -8.98
N VAL A 374 -29.88 -18.32 -8.28
CA VAL A 374 -28.98 -17.19 -8.08
C VAL A 374 -28.76 -16.66 -9.49
N GLU A 375 -29.32 -15.49 -9.82
CA GLU A 375 -29.11 -14.90 -11.14
C GLU A 375 -27.61 -14.91 -11.40
N ARG A 376 -27.18 -15.32 -12.59
CA ARG A 376 -25.76 -15.53 -12.94
C ARG A 376 -24.84 -14.36 -12.56
N LEU A 377 -25.38 -13.15 -12.36
CA LEU A 377 -24.66 -11.96 -11.88
C LEU A 377 -24.33 -11.95 -10.37
N ASP A 378 -25.02 -12.71 -9.50
CA ASP A 378 -24.77 -12.71 -8.05
C ASP A 378 -23.74 -13.75 -7.60
N ARG A 379 -23.46 -14.78 -8.42
CA ARG A 379 -22.50 -15.84 -8.06
C ARG A 379 -21.09 -15.31 -7.81
N LEU A 380 -20.61 -14.39 -8.66
CA LEU A 380 -19.27 -13.81 -8.52
C LEU A 380 -19.16 -12.95 -7.24
N ASN A 381 -20.22 -12.21 -6.90
CA ASN A 381 -20.27 -11.42 -5.66
C ASN A 381 -20.22 -12.32 -4.43
N VAL A 382 -21.00 -13.41 -4.43
CA VAL A 382 -20.98 -14.41 -3.35
C VAL A 382 -19.59 -15.02 -3.19
N LEU A 383 -18.99 -15.52 -4.27
CA LEU A 383 -17.65 -16.13 -4.23
C LEU A 383 -16.64 -15.16 -3.64
N ARG A 384 -16.62 -13.93 -4.15
CA ARG A 384 -15.73 -12.87 -3.67
C ARG A 384 -15.91 -12.60 -2.18
N GLU A 385 -17.14 -12.43 -1.71
CA GLU A 385 -17.42 -12.10 -0.31
C GLU A 385 -16.99 -13.22 0.63
N VAL A 386 -17.38 -14.47 0.33
CA VAL A 386 -17.00 -15.64 1.13
C VAL A 386 -15.48 -15.82 1.17
N LEU A 387 -14.80 -15.67 0.03
CA LEU A 387 -13.34 -15.80 -0.04
C LEU A 387 -12.62 -14.71 0.77
N ARG A 388 -13.11 -13.46 0.74
CA ARG A 388 -12.52 -12.34 1.50
C ARG A 388 -12.72 -12.48 3.00
N ASP A 389 -13.81 -13.11 3.42
CA ASP A 389 -14.15 -13.33 4.82
C ASP A 389 -13.52 -14.61 5.39
N ALA A 390 -12.79 -15.40 4.59
CA ALA A 390 -12.16 -16.63 5.02
C ALA A 390 -11.09 -16.41 6.11
N GLU A 391 -11.50 -16.58 7.37
CA GLU A 391 -10.65 -16.62 8.56
C GLU A 391 -9.99 -18.00 8.73
N VAL A 392 -8.66 -18.04 8.59
CA VAL A 392 -7.81 -19.21 8.86
C VAL A 392 -6.78 -18.91 9.96
N GLU A 393 -6.37 -19.93 10.70
CA GLU A 393 -5.23 -19.89 11.61
C GLU A 393 -3.95 -19.68 10.80
N VAL A 394 -3.38 -18.49 10.95
CA VAL A 394 -2.19 -18.11 10.20
C VAL A 394 -1.00 -18.90 10.70
N ASP A 395 -0.38 -19.70 9.82
CA ASP A 395 0.90 -20.36 10.08
C ASP A 395 1.96 -19.30 10.41
N PRO A 396 2.57 -19.33 11.60
CA PRO A 396 3.65 -18.43 11.98
C PRO A 396 4.94 -18.62 11.17
N GLU A 397 4.99 -19.48 10.15
CA GLU A 397 6.10 -19.56 9.18
C GLU A 397 5.79 -18.94 7.80
N ALA A 398 4.52 -18.60 7.51
CA ALA A 398 4.09 -18.08 6.22
C ALA A 398 4.68 -16.69 5.93
N THR A 399 5.07 -16.45 4.67
CA THR A 399 5.71 -15.22 4.19
C THR A 399 4.72 -14.30 3.47
N GLN A 400 4.61 -13.06 3.97
CA GLN A 400 3.82 -11.91 3.46
C GLN A 400 2.37 -11.83 3.92
N ASP A 401 1.93 -10.57 4.13
CA ASP A 401 0.64 -10.07 4.61
C ASP A 401 -0.41 -11.17 4.76
N ALA A 402 -0.89 -11.41 5.99
CA ALA A 402 -1.66 -12.58 6.43
C ALA A 402 -3.08 -12.69 5.81
N GLU A 403 -3.17 -12.48 4.49
CA GLU A 403 -4.25 -12.92 3.64
C GLU A 403 -4.00 -14.38 3.28
N SER A 404 -4.97 -15.24 3.56
CA SER A 404 -4.98 -16.63 3.12
C SER A 404 -4.97 -16.72 1.57
N ASP A 405 -4.73 -17.91 1.01
CA ASP A 405 -4.90 -18.12 -0.43
C ASP A 405 -6.36 -17.85 -0.85
N ALA A 406 -7.34 -18.18 0.00
CA ALA A 406 -8.73 -17.79 -0.20
C ALA A 406 -8.91 -16.27 -0.26
N GLN A 407 -8.36 -15.51 0.69
CA GLN A 407 -8.50 -14.05 0.72
C GLN A 407 -7.82 -13.38 -0.48
N ARG A 408 -6.64 -13.86 -0.87
CA ARG A 408 -5.92 -13.39 -2.07
C ARG A 408 -6.71 -13.68 -3.34
N LEU A 409 -7.33 -14.86 -3.46
CA LEU A 409 -8.23 -15.17 -4.57
C LEU A 409 -9.47 -14.26 -4.55
N GLY A 410 -10.06 -14.03 -3.38
CA GLY A 410 -11.18 -13.11 -3.19
C GLY A 410 -10.87 -11.69 -3.64
N ALA A 411 -9.65 -11.20 -3.39
CA ALA A 411 -9.18 -9.91 -3.89
C ALA A 411 -9.08 -9.87 -5.43
N VAL A 412 -8.59 -10.94 -6.07
CA VAL A 412 -8.58 -11.06 -7.55
C VAL A 412 -10.00 -11.00 -8.10
N LEU A 413 -10.97 -11.68 -7.46
CA LEU A 413 -12.36 -11.64 -7.88
C LEU A 413 -13.00 -10.26 -7.65
N ASP A 414 -12.61 -9.53 -6.60
CA ASP A 414 -13.07 -8.15 -6.38
C ASP A 414 -12.60 -7.21 -7.49
N ASP A 415 -11.34 -7.33 -7.92
CA ASP A 415 -10.81 -6.55 -9.03
C ASP A 415 -11.53 -6.89 -10.34
N LEU A 416 -11.86 -8.17 -10.57
CA LEU A 416 -12.66 -8.60 -11.71
C LEU A 416 -14.08 -7.99 -11.68
N VAL A 417 -14.76 -7.97 -10.52
CA VAL A 417 -16.09 -7.35 -10.37
C VAL A 417 -16.03 -5.84 -10.60
N ARG A 418 -15.01 -5.17 -10.05
CA ARG A 418 -14.92 -3.70 -10.06
C ARG A 418 -14.46 -3.16 -11.41
N PHE A 419 -13.56 -3.87 -12.08
CA PHE A 419 -12.81 -3.34 -13.20
C PHE A 419 -12.83 -4.24 -14.45
N GLY A 420 -13.39 -5.45 -14.40
CA GLY A 420 -13.37 -6.43 -15.50
C GLY A 420 -13.91 -5.92 -16.84
N ASP A 421 -14.91 -5.04 -16.80
CA ASP A 421 -15.53 -4.43 -18.00
C ASP A 421 -14.91 -3.08 -18.39
N THR A 422 -13.82 -2.66 -17.72
CA THR A 422 -13.20 -1.36 -17.89
C THR A 422 -11.80 -1.46 -18.48
N THR A 423 -11.32 -0.40 -19.12
CA THR A 423 -9.91 -0.28 -19.52
C THR A 423 -8.97 -0.09 -18.33
N GLY A 424 -9.50 -0.03 -17.10
CA GLY A 424 -8.71 0.09 -15.87
C GLY A 424 -8.12 -1.24 -15.40
N HIS A 425 -8.48 -2.35 -16.06
CA HIS A 425 -7.98 -3.70 -15.74
C HIS A 425 -7.30 -4.33 -16.94
N LEU A 426 -6.15 -4.95 -16.70
CA LEU A 426 -5.41 -5.70 -17.71
C LEU A 426 -4.94 -7.01 -17.06
N PHE A 427 -5.48 -8.14 -17.52
CA PHE A 427 -4.89 -9.43 -17.19
C PHE A 427 -3.75 -9.71 -18.16
N CYS A 428 -2.56 -9.94 -17.60
CA CYS A 428 -1.39 -10.31 -18.37
C CYS A 428 -0.88 -11.66 -17.88
N PHE A 429 -0.77 -12.62 -18.79
CA PHE A 429 -0.13 -13.89 -18.52
C PHE A 429 1.38 -13.77 -18.72
N SER A 430 2.13 -14.10 -17.68
CA SER A 430 3.59 -14.17 -17.71
C SER A 430 4.07 -15.56 -17.26
N PRO A 431 5.04 -16.17 -17.95
CA PRO A 431 5.61 -17.47 -17.56
C PRO A 431 6.55 -17.36 -16.36
N GLU A 432 6.84 -16.14 -15.88
CA GLU A 432 7.76 -15.91 -14.74
C GLU A 432 7.15 -16.30 -13.38
N GLY A 433 5.86 -16.66 -13.34
CA GLY A 433 5.21 -17.28 -12.20
C GLY A 433 5.65 -18.73 -11.99
N ARG A 434 6.77 -18.95 -11.31
CA ARG A 434 7.12 -20.29 -10.80
C ARG A 434 6.18 -20.67 -9.67
N ALA A 435 5.51 -21.81 -9.89
CA ALA A 435 4.87 -22.73 -8.92
C ALA A 435 4.31 -22.11 -7.65
#